data_AF-A0A9D4LAG8-F1
#
_entry.id   AF-A0A9D4LAG8-F1
#
_cell.length_a   1.000
_cell.length_b   1.000
_cell.length_c   1.000
_cell.angle_alpha   90.00
_cell.angle_beta   90.00
_cell.angle_gamma   90.00
#
_symmetry.space_group_name_H-M   'P 1'
#
loop_
_entity.id
_entity.type
_entity.pdbx_description
1 polymer ?
#
loop_
_entity_poly.entity_id
_entity_poly.type
_entity_poly.pdbx_seq_one_letter_code
_entity_poly.pdbx_strand_id
1 'polypeptide(L)' 'MQRLQERFGVRELTATAQGRFHVAHQEVGESLDDWSDRALKMAKVAFRDLPYAYAAEQAVTKFCHG' A
#
# COMPACT_ATOMS: atom_id res chain seq x y z
N MET A 1 -13.63 -23.26 0.17
CA MET A 1 -13.71 -21.82 -0.20
C MET A 1 -12.34 -21.18 -0.46
N GLN A 2 -11.26 -21.53 0.27
CA GLN A 2 -9.91 -20.97 0.06
C GLN A 2 -9.39 -21.07 -1.39
N ARG A 3 -9.54 -22.23 -2.05
CA ARG A 3 -9.04 -22.46 -3.41
C ARG A 3 -9.72 -21.62 -4.50
N LEU A 4 -10.93 -21.11 -4.25
CA LEU A 4 -11.67 -20.22 -5.15
C LEU A 4 -11.17 -18.78 -5.03
N GLN A 5 -10.84 -18.32 -3.82
CA GLN A 5 -10.22 -17.01 -3.61
C GLN A 5 -8.80 -16.94 -4.21
N GLU A 6 -8.05 -18.03 -4.19
CA GLU A 6 -6.72 -18.09 -4.83
C GLU A 6 -6.80 -18.04 -6.36
N ARG A 7 -7.88 -18.57 -6.96
CA ARG A 7 -8.08 -18.62 -8.43
C ARG A 7 -8.83 -17.43 -9.01
N PHE A 8 -9.77 -16.87 -8.27
CA PHE A 8 -10.72 -15.85 -8.75
C PHE A 8 -10.76 -14.59 -7.87
N GLY A 9 -10.11 -14.60 -6.71
CA GLY A 9 -9.80 -13.36 -6.03
C GLY A 9 -8.82 -12.63 -6.94
N VAL A 10 -9.23 -11.48 -7.47
CA VAL A 10 -8.37 -10.60 -8.24
C VAL A 10 -7.18 -10.26 -7.34
N ARG A 11 -6.12 -11.06 -7.42
CA ARG A 11 -4.88 -10.80 -6.72
C ARG A 11 -4.32 -9.60 -7.44
N GLU A 12 -4.55 -8.42 -6.86
CA GLU A 12 -4.01 -7.18 -7.37
C GLU A 12 -2.56 -7.44 -7.77
N LEU A 13 -2.27 -7.17 -9.05
CA LEU A 13 -0.92 -7.32 -9.57
C LEU A 13 -0.03 -6.39 -8.76
N THR A 14 1.14 -6.88 -8.36
CA THR A 14 2.09 -6.10 -7.55
C THR A 14 2.36 -4.74 -8.23
N ALA A 15 2.44 -4.71 -9.56
CA ALA A 15 2.58 -3.48 -10.34
C ALA A 15 1.39 -2.49 -10.20
N THR A 16 0.15 -2.99 -10.12
CA THR A 16 -1.03 -2.14 -9.91
C THR A 16 -1.04 -1.55 -8.51
N ALA A 17 -0.71 -2.36 -7.49
CA ALA A 17 -0.60 -1.90 -6.12
C ALA A 17 0.50 -0.84 -5.95
N GLN A 18 1.66 -1.04 -6.60
CA GLN A 18 2.75 -0.06 -6.65
C GLN A 18 2.33 1.23 -7.36
N GLY A 19 1.60 1.13 -8.48
CA GLY A 19 1.06 2.30 -9.16
C GLY A 19 0.12 3.11 -8.27
N ARG A 20 -0.80 2.44 -7.55
CA ARG A 20 -1.70 3.10 -6.59
C ARG A 20 -0.93 3.75 -5.44
N PHE A 21 0.07 3.06 -4.89
CA PHE A 21 0.93 3.61 -3.86
C PHE A 21 1.66 4.87 -4.33
N HIS A 22 2.19 4.86 -5.55
CA HIS A 22 2.93 5.99 -6.10
C HIS A 22 2.09 7.27 -6.25
N VAL A 23 0.83 7.13 -6.67
CA VAL A 23 -0.08 8.27 -6.90
C VAL A 23 -0.90 8.67 -5.67
N ALA A 24 -0.83 7.90 -4.58
CA ALA A 24 -1.51 8.22 -3.33
C ALA A 24 -1.06 9.58 -2.80
N HIS A 25 -1.92 10.25 -2.03
CA HIS A 25 -1.61 11.48 -1.32
C HIS A 25 -2.58 11.58 -0.15
N GLN A 26 -2.22 12.35 0.86
CA GLN A 26 -3.13 12.71 1.94
C GLN A 26 -4.40 13.36 1.37
N GLU A 27 -5.55 12.85 1.77
CA GLU A 27 -6.83 13.41 1.33
C GLU A 27 -7.17 14.69 2.10
N VAL A 28 -7.93 15.60 1.48
CA VAL A 28 -8.34 16.84 2.13
C VAL A 28 -9.25 16.51 3.32
N GLY A 29 -8.79 16.86 4.53
CA GLY A 29 -9.50 16.58 5.78
C GLY A 29 -9.16 15.23 6.42
N GLU A 30 -8.29 14.43 5.80
CA GLU A 30 -7.73 13.23 6.43
C GLU A 30 -6.74 13.61 7.53
N SER A 31 -6.82 12.94 8.69
CA SER A 31 -5.85 13.17 9.76
C SER A 31 -4.47 12.62 9.37
N LEU A 32 -3.41 13.14 9.99
CA LEU A 32 -2.06 12.61 9.77
C LEU A 32 -1.96 11.14 10.22
N ASP A 33 -2.66 10.77 11.29
CA ASP A 33 -2.67 9.40 11.79
C ASP A 33 -3.33 8.46 10.77
N ASP A 34 -4.50 8.83 10.24
CA ASP A 34 -5.20 8.05 9.22
C ASP A 34 -4.37 7.93 7.93
N TRP A 35 -3.72 9.03 7.52
CA TRP A 35 -2.83 9.02 6.36
C TRP A 35 -1.64 8.08 6.58
N SER A 36 -1.00 8.16 7.74
CA SER A 36 0.14 7.30 8.08
C SER A 36 -0.22 5.81 8.03
N ASP A 37 -1.40 5.46 8.58
CA ASP A 37 -1.94 4.11 8.57
C ASP A 37 -2.25 3.63 7.15
N ARG A 38 -2.84 4.50 6.32
CA ARG A 38 -3.18 4.20 4.93
C ARG A 38 -1.93 4.01 4.09
N ALA A 39 -0.96 4.91 4.19
CA ALA A 39 0.33 4.80 3.51
C ALA A 39 1.04 3.48 3.85
N LEU A 40 1.07 3.09 5.13
CA LEU A 40 1.68 1.84 5.57
C LEU A 40 0.93 0.60 5.04
N LYS A 41 -0.41 0.60 5.06
CA LYS A 41 -1.22 -0.49 4.50
C LYS A 41 -0.98 -0.64 2.99
N MET A 42 -0.93 0.48 2.25
CA MET A 42 -0.67 0.45 0.82
C MET A 42 0.74 -0.06 0.51
N ALA A 43 1.76 0.37 1.27
CA ALA A 43 3.13 -0.10 1.08
C ALA A 43 3.26 -1.61 1.34
N LYS A 44 2.60 -2.15 2.38
CA LYS A 44 2.58 -3.60 2.66
C LYS A 44 2.02 -4.42 1.49
N VAL A 45 1.04 -3.89 0.77
CA VAL A 45 0.45 -4.57 -0.41
C VAL A 45 1.33 -4.37 -1.65
N ALA A 46 1.81 -3.16 -1.90
CA ALA A 46 2.65 -2.79 -3.04
C ALA A 46 4.02 -3.49 -3.04
N PHE A 47 4.56 -3.77 -1.87
CA PHE A 47 5.88 -4.36 -1.70
C PHE A 47 5.83 -5.69 -0.94
N ARG A 48 4.72 -6.43 -1.06
CA ARG A 48 4.48 -7.70 -0.34
C ARG A 48 5.54 -8.77 -0.59
N ASP A 49 6.23 -8.70 -1.73
CA ASP A 49 7.25 -9.66 -2.17
C ASP A 49 8.67 -9.22 -1.73
N LEU A 50 8.78 -8.09 -1.01
CA LEU A 50 10.03 -7.52 -0.50
C LEU A 50 10.06 -7.54 1.05
N PRO A 51 11.24 -7.35 1.68
CA PRO A 51 11.33 -7.27 3.13
C PRO A 51 10.47 -6.15 3.72
N TYR A 52 9.88 -6.40 4.89
CA TYR A 52 9.03 -5.41 5.57
C TYR A 52 9.72 -4.06 5.79
N ALA A 53 11.02 -4.07 6.09
CA ALA A 53 11.80 -2.85 6.28
C ALA A 53 11.75 -1.93 5.05
N TYR A 54 11.79 -2.51 3.84
CA TYR A 54 11.66 -1.75 2.60
C TYR A 54 10.26 -1.13 2.48
N ALA A 55 9.20 -1.91 2.73
CA ALA A 55 7.83 -1.40 2.69
C ALA A 55 7.60 -0.26 3.70
N ALA A 56 8.16 -0.39 4.91
CA ALA A 56 8.08 0.64 5.94
C ALA A 56 8.82 1.93 5.53
N GLU A 57 10.03 1.81 4.97
CA GLU A 57 10.78 2.95 4.45
C GLU A 57 10.00 3.68 3.35
N GLN A 58 9.44 2.94 2.39
CA GLN A 58 8.61 3.53 1.33
C GLN A 58 7.39 4.25 1.90
N ALA A 59 6.70 3.66 2.89
CA ALA A 59 5.56 4.30 3.54
C ALA A 59 5.94 5.63 4.20
N VAL A 60 7.09 5.69 4.90
CA VAL A 60 7.59 6.92 5.53
C VAL A 60 7.92 7.96 4.46
N THR A 61 8.65 7.59 3.40
CA THR A 61 8.96 8.50 2.30
C THR A 61 7.67 9.03 1.66
N LYS A 62 6.65 8.19 1.50
CA LYS A 62 5.38 8.61 0.90
C LYS A 62 4.61 9.56 1.80
N PHE A 63 4.54 9.24 3.09
CA PHE A 63 3.90 10.08 4.10
C PHE A 63 4.52 11.49 4.14
N CYS A 64 5.85 11.58 4.10
CA CYS A 64 6.55 12.88 4.14
C CYS A 64 6.36 13.73 2.88
N HIS A 65 5.98 13.14 1.74
CA HIS A 65 5.77 13.88 0.48
C HIS A 65 4.35 14.43 0.29
N GLY A 66 3.42 14.11 1.20
CA GLY A 66 2.00 14.49 1.06
C GLY A 66 1.23 13.47 0.28
#